data_AF-A0A2P4YE16-F1
#
_entry.id   AF-A0A2P4YE16-F1
#
_cell.length_a   1.000
_cell.length_b   1.000
_cell.length_c   1.000
_cell.angle_alpha   90.00
_cell.angle_beta   90.00
_cell.angle_gamma   90.00
#
_symmetry.space_group_name_H-M   'P 1'
#
loop_
_entity.id
_entity.type
_entity.pdbx_description
1 polymer ?
#
loop_
_entity_poly.entity_id
_entity_poly.type
_entity_poly.pdbx_seq_one_letter_code
_entity_poly.pdbx_strand_id
1 'polypeptide(L)'
;MGSREYTLDDSALRNLKTGAMVAARNGHVRIVEILAITGGHIDVVAYFLGSDYHWDAENAFSDALKNEQSEIADLIYENYCKITTRENMFIRLAGNGSTDGVEYLYRKGHDDSDLIGRAFVHAAHHIDTTEYFALTGTCFTCGFEKAAQIGSMGSLEHLYNEVCASTMSLNKAFDKATQKIRSESIIAAFCAASQRGNMGGYASRNERHTVMEFLYKHSYISTEMINKTFLIAAKSNDCATAKLLLDDNRLSASTIVEAFGIAVANGWQDIMMMLRSKEQISTTVILNAFAGVVKSGYGLYLYFTTNSYGLYLVPVLYDEQHTPDEMVCEAFRKAADCGNMQIMEFLFK
;
A
#
# COMPACT_ATOMS: atom_id res chain seq x y z
N MET A 1 7.19 37.10 36.49
CA MET A 1 7.63 38.30 35.75
C MET A 1 6.76 38.40 34.53
N GLY A 2 5.99 39.48 34.38
CA GLY A 2 5.01 39.63 33.30
C GLY A 2 5.70 39.80 31.94
N SER A 3 5.29 38.99 30.97
CA SER A 3 5.56 39.18 29.55
C SER A 3 4.93 40.50 29.12
N ARG A 4 5.75 41.53 28.92
CA ARG A 4 5.32 42.74 28.20
C ARG A 4 5.25 42.36 26.73
N GLU A 5 4.04 42.24 26.19
CA GLU A 5 3.81 42.36 24.75
C GLU A 5 4.28 43.75 24.31
N TYR A 6 5.45 43.83 23.69
CA TYR A 6 5.88 45.01 22.96
C TYR A 6 5.21 44.97 21.59
N THR A 7 4.07 45.63 21.43
CA THR A 7 3.50 45.88 20.11
C THR A 7 4.39 46.90 19.38
N LEU A 8 5.12 46.45 18.36
CA LEU A 8 5.86 47.32 17.44
C LEU A 8 4.88 48.30 16.78
N ASP A 9 5.22 49.59 16.73
CA ASP A 9 4.40 50.57 16.00
C ASP A 9 4.46 50.33 14.47
N ASP A 10 3.46 50.81 13.73
CA ASP A 10 3.35 50.62 12.28
C ASP A 10 4.54 51.20 11.49
N SER A 11 5.26 52.18 12.03
CA SER A 11 6.47 52.75 11.42
C SER A 11 7.66 51.80 11.58
N ALA A 12 7.84 51.23 12.77
CA ALA A 12 8.87 50.23 13.05
C ALA A 12 8.64 48.95 12.22
N LEU A 13 7.40 48.49 12.11
CA LEU A 13 7.05 47.34 11.28
C LEU A 13 7.30 47.61 9.79
N ARG A 14 6.96 48.80 9.29
CA ARG A 14 7.28 49.22 7.90
C ARG A 14 8.78 49.27 7.64
N ASN A 15 9.56 49.80 8.58
CA ASN A 15 11.02 49.88 8.44
C ASN A 15 11.66 48.49 8.47
N LEU A 16 11.16 47.59 9.33
CA LEU A 16 11.63 46.21 9.41
C LEU A 16 11.27 45.43 8.14
N LYS A 17 10.05 45.58 7.61
CA LYS A 17 9.64 45.04 6.30
C LYS A 17 10.51 45.57 5.17
N THR A 18 10.79 46.87 5.13
CA THR A 18 11.62 47.49 4.09
C THR A 18 13.07 46.99 4.16
N GLY A 19 13.65 46.91 5.37
CA GLY A 19 15.00 46.39 5.57
C GLY A 19 15.13 44.91 5.19
N ALA A 20 14.14 44.10 5.58
CA ALA A 20 14.03 42.70 5.20
C ALA A 20 13.96 42.52 3.66
N MET A 21 13.16 43.34 2.97
CA MET A 21 13.09 43.31 1.50
C MET A 21 14.41 43.67 0.82
N VAL A 22 15.12 44.69 1.32
CA VAL A 22 16.43 45.08 0.77
C VAL A 22 17.45 43.98 0.97
N ALA A 23 17.50 43.38 2.15
CA ALA A 23 18.38 42.25 2.43
C ALA A 23 18.07 41.02 1.55
N ALA A 24 16.78 40.69 1.37
CA ALA A 24 16.34 39.62 0.48
C ALA A 24 16.72 39.87 -0.99
N ARG A 25 16.56 41.11 -1.49
CA ARG A 25 16.99 41.50 -2.85
C ARG A 25 18.50 41.40 -3.06
N ASN A 26 19.28 41.57 -2.00
CA ASN A 26 20.74 41.42 -2.03
C ASN A 26 21.19 39.96 -1.84
N GLY A 27 20.27 38.99 -1.91
CA GLY A 27 20.57 37.56 -1.81
C GLY A 27 20.64 37.03 -0.37
N HIS A 28 20.31 37.83 0.65
CA HIS A 28 20.35 37.42 2.06
C HIS A 28 18.99 36.86 2.56
N VAL A 29 18.21 36.25 1.67
CA VAL A 29 16.84 35.76 1.96
C VAL A 29 16.83 34.86 3.21
N ARG A 30 17.78 33.93 3.33
CA ARG A 30 17.88 33.01 4.48
C ARG A 30 18.12 33.70 5.83
N ILE A 31 18.89 34.79 5.84
CA ILE A 31 19.14 35.55 7.08
C ILE A 31 17.87 36.27 7.50
N VAL A 32 17.13 36.83 6.54
CA VAL A 32 15.86 37.51 6.77
C VAL A 32 14.81 36.53 7.30
N GLU A 33 14.74 35.31 6.74
CA GLU A 33 13.87 34.24 7.23
C GLU A 33 14.13 33.91 8.69
N ILE A 34 15.39 33.58 9.04
CA ILE A 34 15.76 33.18 10.40
C ILE A 34 15.43 34.30 11.39
N LEU A 35 15.76 35.55 11.07
CA LEU A 35 15.47 36.69 11.95
C LEU A 35 13.97 36.95 12.10
N ALA A 36 13.18 36.79 11.03
CA ALA A 36 11.72 36.95 11.10
C ALA A 36 11.08 35.85 11.96
N ILE A 37 11.55 34.61 11.83
CA ILE A 37 11.08 33.45 12.60
C ILE A 37 11.50 33.59 14.07
N THR A 38 12.79 33.76 14.37
CA THR A 38 13.29 33.92 15.74
C THR A 38 12.69 35.14 16.43
N GLY A 39 12.37 36.21 15.68
CA GLY A 39 11.71 37.41 16.20
C GLY A 39 10.20 37.31 16.36
N GLY A 40 9.56 36.20 15.96
CA GLY A 40 8.09 36.05 16.03
C GLY A 40 7.34 37.00 15.09
N HIS A 41 7.97 37.48 14.02
CA HIS A 41 7.41 38.51 13.14
C HIS A 41 6.50 37.91 12.06
N ILE A 42 5.31 37.43 12.47
CA ILE A 42 4.35 36.74 11.60
C ILE A 42 3.97 37.55 10.34
N ASP A 43 3.83 38.87 10.44
CA ASP A 43 3.50 39.74 9.31
C ASP A 43 4.60 39.80 8.24
N VAL A 44 5.85 39.66 8.67
CA VAL A 44 7.02 39.63 7.78
C VAL A 44 7.05 38.27 7.09
N VAL A 45 6.82 37.19 7.84
CA VAL A 45 6.71 35.83 7.30
C VAL A 45 5.58 35.73 6.27
N ALA A 46 4.38 36.21 6.59
CA ALA A 46 3.23 36.19 5.69
C ALA A 46 3.50 36.92 4.37
N TYR A 47 4.20 38.06 4.43
CA TYR A 47 4.59 38.81 3.24
C TYR A 47 5.53 38.01 2.34
N PHE A 48 6.56 37.39 2.91
CA PHE A 48 7.52 36.60 2.12
C PHE A 48 6.90 35.31 1.57
N LEU A 49 5.97 34.67 2.30
CA LEU A 49 5.24 33.48 1.84
C LEU A 49 4.31 33.78 0.65
N GLY A 50 3.86 35.02 0.48
CA GLY A 50 3.00 35.46 -0.62
C GLY A 50 3.75 36.00 -1.85
N SER A 51 5.08 35.88 -1.89
CA SER A 51 5.93 36.52 -2.90
C SER A 51 6.74 35.50 -3.70
N ASP A 52 7.27 35.89 -4.87
CA ASP A 52 8.02 35.00 -5.79
C ASP A 52 9.41 34.55 -5.26
N TYR A 53 9.70 34.75 -3.97
CA TYR A 53 10.95 34.32 -3.38
C TYR A 53 10.91 32.81 -3.13
N HIS A 54 11.97 32.11 -3.51
CA HIS A 54 12.07 30.67 -3.31
C HIS A 54 12.33 30.35 -1.83
N TRP A 55 11.26 30.13 -1.07
CA TRP A 55 11.33 29.77 0.33
C TRP A 55 11.52 28.26 0.50
N ASP A 56 12.56 27.84 1.24
CA ASP A 56 12.64 26.50 1.82
C ASP A 56 11.69 26.35 3.02
N ALA A 57 10.43 26.02 2.72
CA ALA A 57 9.37 25.92 3.72
C ALA A 57 9.65 24.84 4.79
N GLU A 58 10.36 23.76 4.45
CA GLU A 58 10.67 22.66 5.38
C GLU A 58 11.66 23.11 6.46
N ASN A 59 12.72 23.80 6.04
CA ASN A 59 13.71 24.35 6.97
C ASN A 59 13.12 25.48 7.82
N ALA A 60 12.30 26.35 7.22
CA ALA A 60 11.65 27.42 7.97
C ALA A 60 10.59 26.94 8.94
N PHE A 61 9.83 25.90 8.57
CA PHE A 61 8.92 25.22 9.49
C PHE A 61 9.70 24.62 10.67
N SER A 62 10.82 23.94 10.39
CA SER A 62 11.68 23.38 11.43
C SER A 62 12.28 24.47 12.35
N ASP A 63 12.68 25.61 11.79
CA ASP A 63 13.16 26.75 12.57
C ASP A 63 12.06 27.36 13.43
N ALA A 64 10.83 27.45 12.92
CA ALA A 64 9.69 27.94 13.69
C ALA A 64 9.41 27.05 14.91
N LEU A 65 9.46 25.71 14.74
CA LEU A 65 9.30 24.77 15.85
C LEU A 65 10.43 24.89 16.88
N LYS A 66 11.69 25.00 16.44
CA LYS A 66 12.84 25.21 17.35
C LYS A 66 12.75 26.50 18.16
N ASN A 67 12.08 27.53 17.64
CA ASN A 67 11.87 28.80 18.31
C ASN A 67 10.50 28.90 19.01
N GLU A 68 9.78 27.78 19.14
CA GLU A 68 8.45 27.68 19.76
C GLU A 68 7.39 28.60 19.11
N GLN A 69 7.57 28.95 17.84
CA GLN A 69 6.69 29.85 17.08
C GLN A 69 5.58 29.05 16.36
N SER A 70 4.67 28.45 17.12
CA SER A 70 3.60 27.60 16.57
C SER A 70 2.69 28.31 15.56
N GLU A 71 2.38 29.59 15.76
CA GLU A 71 1.56 30.37 14.81
C GLU A 71 2.27 30.59 13.47
N ILE A 72 3.59 30.79 13.49
CA ILE A 72 4.42 30.90 12.29
C ILE A 72 4.52 29.53 11.60
N ALA A 73 4.66 28.45 12.36
CA ALA A 73 4.67 27.09 11.81
C ALA A 73 3.34 26.75 11.11
N ASP A 74 2.21 27.08 11.73
CA ASP A 74 0.87 26.89 11.16
C ASP A 74 0.71 27.72 9.86
N LEU A 75 1.15 28.98 9.87
CA LEU A 75 1.13 29.84 8.68
C LEU A 75 1.97 29.28 7.52
N ILE A 76 3.17 28.78 7.82
CA ILE A 76 4.06 28.16 6.82
C ILE A 76 3.39 26.90 6.26
N TYR A 77 2.79 26.06 7.10
CA TYR A 77 2.09 24.85 6.66
C TYR A 77 0.89 25.14 5.75
N GLU A 78 0.01 26.06 6.16
CA GLU A 78 -1.15 26.43 5.36
C GLU A 78 -0.76 27.01 3.99
N ASN A 79 0.29 27.81 3.95
CA ASN A 79 0.78 28.38 2.70
C ASN A 79 1.43 27.31 1.82
N TYR A 80 2.21 26.40 2.39
CA TYR A 80 2.78 25.26 1.68
C TYR A 80 1.69 24.43 0.98
N CYS A 81 0.62 24.10 1.69
CA CYS A 81 -0.53 23.37 1.14
C CYS A 81 -1.25 24.09 -0.01
N LYS A 82 -1.16 25.43 -0.08
CA LYS A 82 -1.77 26.23 -1.17
C LYS A 82 -0.89 26.28 -2.42
N ILE A 83 0.44 26.32 -2.25
CA ILE A 83 1.39 26.55 -3.34
C ILE A 83 1.83 25.25 -4.00
N THR A 84 2.11 24.20 -3.23
CA THR A 84 2.68 22.96 -3.79
C THR A 84 1.62 21.89 -4.02
N THR A 85 1.65 21.29 -5.20
CA THR A 85 0.85 20.10 -5.56
C THR A 85 1.68 18.81 -5.56
N ARG A 86 2.97 18.87 -5.20
CA ARG A 86 3.92 17.77 -5.39
C ARG A 86 3.82 16.70 -4.31
N GLU A 87 4.14 17.02 -3.06
CA GLU A 87 4.19 16.06 -1.96
C GLU A 87 3.80 16.74 -0.65
N ASN A 88 3.11 16.02 0.23
CA ASN A 88 2.63 16.55 1.50
C ASN A 88 3.81 16.85 2.44
N MET A 89 3.80 18.01 3.12
CA MET A 89 4.89 18.41 4.03
C MET A 89 5.16 17.37 5.12
N PHE A 90 4.12 16.68 5.60
CA PHE A 90 4.23 15.59 6.57
C PHE A 90 5.16 14.46 6.07
N ILE A 91 5.01 14.08 4.80
CA ILE A 91 5.80 13.02 4.17
C ILE A 91 7.25 13.48 3.97
N ARG A 92 7.47 14.75 3.58
CA ARG A 92 8.82 15.28 3.38
C ARG A 92 9.59 15.45 4.69
N LEU A 93 8.93 15.96 5.73
CA LEU A 93 9.51 16.04 7.07
C LEU A 93 9.93 14.65 7.56
N ALA A 94 9.08 13.64 7.34
CA ALA A 94 9.40 12.25 7.66
C ALA A 94 10.60 11.71 6.85
N GLY A 95 10.64 11.96 5.55
CA GLY A 95 11.74 11.58 4.65
C GLY A 95 13.06 12.32 4.90
N ASN A 96 13.03 13.44 5.62
CA ASN A 96 14.22 14.18 6.06
C ASN A 96 14.63 13.86 7.51
N GLY A 97 13.88 13.03 8.23
CA GLY A 97 14.14 12.70 9.64
C GLY A 97 13.77 13.80 10.63
N SER A 98 12.87 14.71 10.26
CA SER A 98 12.41 15.80 11.14
C SER A 98 11.31 15.34 12.09
N THR A 99 11.70 14.61 13.15
CA THR A 99 10.78 14.03 14.14
C THR A 99 9.89 15.08 14.80
N ASP A 100 10.43 16.23 15.21
CA ASP A 100 9.68 17.31 15.84
C ASP A 100 8.56 17.85 14.92
N GLY A 101 8.85 17.96 13.62
CA GLY A 101 7.90 18.42 12.62
C GLY A 101 6.78 17.40 12.37
N VAL A 102 7.13 16.12 12.32
CA VAL A 102 6.17 15.02 12.23
C VAL A 102 5.28 14.98 13.47
N GLU A 103 5.86 15.06 14.66
CA GLU A 103 5.10 15.04 15.93
C GLU A 103 4.14 16.22 16.03
N TYR A 104 4.60 17.42 15.66
CA TYR A 104 3.76 18.62 15.67
C TYR A 104 2.54 18.47 14.76
N LEU A 105 2.75 18.06 13.51
CA LEU A 105 1.67 17.91 12.54
C LEU A 105 0.72 16.76 12.90
N TYR A 106 1.25 15.66 13.45
CA TYR A 106 0.44 14.55 13.95
C TYR A 106 -0.51 15.02 15.05
N ARG A 107 -0.01 15.78 16.04
CA ARG A 107 -0.82 16.34 17.13
C ARG A 107 -1.88 17.34 16.67
N LYS A 108 -1.68 17.99 15.52
CA LYS A 108 -2.64 18.92 14.90
C LYS A 108 -3.74 18.20 14.12
N GLY A 109 -3.75 16.86 14.09
CA GLY A 109 -4.76 16.07 13.40
C GLY A 109 -4.47 15.87 11.91
N HIS A 110 -3.20 15.99 11.50
CA HIS A 110 -2.78 15.58 10.15
C HIS A 110 -2.39 14.10 10.13
N ASP A 111 -3.27 13.25 10.68
CA ASP A 111 -3.05 11.84 11.00
C ASP A 111 -3.85 10.89 10.08
N ASP A 112 -4.13 11.32 8.84
CA ASP A 112 -4.73 10.46 7.83
C ASP A 112 -3.89 9.18 7.62
N SER A 113 -4.55 8.03 7.60
CA SER A 113 -3.91 6.71 7.57
C SER A 113 -3.02 6.50 6.34
N ASP A 114 -3.39 7.02 5.16
CA ASP A 114 -2.56 6.92 3.95
C ASP A 114 -1.34 7.84 4.05
N LEU A 115 -1.51 9.06 4.57
CA LEU A 115 -0.40 9.99 4.81
C LEU A 115 0.59 9.43 5.81
N ILE A 116 0.13 8.87 6.92
CA ILE A 116 0.96 8.19 7.90
C ILE A 116 1.71 7.02 7.26
N GLY A 117 1.00 6.18 6.51
CA GLY A 117 1.62 5.02 5.88
C GLY A 117 2.75 5.40 4.93
N ARG A 118 2.55 6.45 4.13
CA ARG A 118 3.56 6.99 3.21
C ARG A 118 4.71 7.67 3.95
N ALA A 119 4.42 8.47 4.97
CA ALA A 119 5.44 9.14 5.77
C ALA A 119 6.34 8.13 6.49
N PHE A 120 5.77 7.04 7.02
CA PHE A 120 6.54 5.98 7.66
C PHE A 120 7.50 5.28 6.70
N VAL A 121 7.06 5.01 5.47
CA VAL A 121 7.92 4.44 4.42
C VAL A 121 9.09 5.36 4.11
N HIS A 122 8.85 6.67 3.99
CA HIS A 122 9.89 7.66 3.74
C HIS A 122 10.83 7.85 4.93
N ALA A 123 10.31 7.69 6.15
CA ALA A 123 11.10 7.72 7.38
C ALA A 123 11.96 6.48 7.59
N ALA A 124 11.82 5.41 6.77
CA ALA A 124 12.47 4.11 6.99
C ALA A 124 14.01 4.12 6.93
N HIS A 125 14.67 5.28 6.88
CA HIS A 125 16.12 5.41 7.06
C HIS A 125 16.49 6.37 8.22
N HIS A 126 15.49 6.89 8.92
CA HIS A 126 15.59 7.85 10.01
C HIS A 126 15.05 7.20 11.28
N ILE A 127 15.96 6.76 12.15
CA ILE A 127 15.66 5.94 13.33
C ILE A 127 14.66 6.65 14.25
N ASP A 128 14.94 7.89 14.65
CA ASP A 128 14.12 8.63 15.62
C ASP A 128 12.68 8.84 15.12
N THR A 129 12.53 9.17 13.83
CA THR A 129 11.21 9.38 13.22
C THR A 129 10.45 8.05 13.06
N THR A 130 11.16 6.98 12.70
CA THR A 130 10.58 5.62 12.62
C THR A 130 10.16 5.12 14.00
N GLU A 131 10.95 5.38 15.03
CA GLU A 131 10.63 5.00 16.41
C GLU A 131 9.42 5.77 16.93
N TYR A 132 9.33 7.08 16.66
CA TYR A 132 8.14 7.89 16.98
C TYR A 132 6.86 7.28 16.38
N PHE A 133 6.90 6.94 15.09
CA PHE A 133 5.77 6.28 14.44
C PHE A 133 5.51 4.87 15.01
N ALA A 134 6.54 4.11 15.35
CA ALA A 134 6.37 2.77 15.93
C ALA A 134 5.71 2.81 17.31
N LEU A 135 6.08 3.78 18.15
CA LEU A 135 5.48 4.02 19.47
C LEU A 135 4.02 4.47 19.37
N THR A 136 3.71 5.22 18.33
CA THR A 136 2.35 5.70 18.02
C THR A 136 1.57 4.61 17.28
N GLY A 137 1.47 3.40 17.86
CA GLY A 137 1.21 2.09 17.22
C GLY A 137 0.15 1.95 16.11
N THR A 138 -0.75 2.91 15.92
CA THR A 138 -1.55 3.07 14.68
C THR A 138 -0.66 3.29 13.44
N CYS A 139 0.47 3.98 13.60
CA CYS A 139 1.35 4.37 12.50
C CYS A 139 2.23 3.23 12.00
N PHE A 140 2.67 2.33 12.90
CA PHE A 140 3.40 1.12 12.51
C PHE A 140 2.59 0.25 11.56
N THR A 141 1.32 -0.01 11.89
CA THR A 141 0.46 -0.89 11.09
C THR A 141 0.23 -0.31 9.70
N CYS A 142 -0.19 0.95 9.60
CA CYS A 142 -0.44 1.60 8.32
C CYS A 142 0.83 1.70 7.46
N GLY A 143 1.98 2.00 8.06
CA GLY A 143 3.24 2.11 7.35
C GLY A 143 3.81 0.76 6.90
N PHE A 144 3.70 -0.28 7.73
CA PHE A 144 4.13 -1.64 7.37
C PHE A 144 3.23 -2.23 6.26
N GLU A 145 1.91 -2.02 6.34
CA GLU A 145 0.97 -2.35 5.27
C GLU A 145 1.28 -1.60 3.98
N LYS A 146 1.56 -0.30 4.07
CA LYS A 146 1.88 0.52 2.90
C LYS A 146 3.17 0.07 2.24
N ALA A 147 4.22 -0.19 3.02
CA ALA A 147 5.50 -0.71 2.53
C ALA A 147 5.30 -2.02 1.74
N ALA A 148 4.45 -2.92 2.26
CA ALA A 148 4.10 -4.15 1.57
C ALA A 148 3.25 -3.95 0.31
N GLN A 149 2.28 -3.03 0.36
CA GLN A 149 1.43 -2.68 -0.78
C GLN A 149 2.26 -2.13 -1.96
N ILE A 150 3.22 -1.26 -1.69
CA ILE A 150 4.07 -0.64 -2.71
C ILE A 150 5.29 -1.49 -3.06
N GLY A 151 5.48 -2.65 -2.42
CA GLY A 151 6.61 -3.54 -2.68
C GLY A 151 7.97 -3.01 -2.21
N SER A 152 8.01 -2.07 -1.25
CA SER A 152 9.26 -1.50 -0.75
C SER A 152 9.94 -2.48 0.21
N MET A 153 10.72 -3.41 -0.35
CA MET A 153 11.41 -4.43 0.43
C MET A 153 12.45 -3.84 1.39
N GLY A 154 13.22 -2.83 0.96
CA GLY A 154 14.20 -2.16 1.80
C GLY A 154 13.56 -1.49 3.02
N SER A 155 12.42 -0.81 2.83
CA SER A 155 11.65 -0.26 3.96
C SER A 155 11.11 -1.38 4.85
N LEU A 156 10.55 -2.45 4.29
CA LEU A 156 10.04 -3.58 5.09
C LEU A 156 11.11 -4.26 5.92
N GLU A 157 12.29 -4.54 5.37
CA GLU A 157 13.40 -5.15 6.10
C GLU A 157 13.91 -4.21 7.21
N HIS A 158 14.08 -2.93 6.90
CA HIS A 158 14.54 -1.96 7.90
C HIS A 158 13.52 -1.81 9.02
N LEU A 159 12.24 -1.64 8.69
CA LEU A 159 11.15 -1.56 9.66
C LEU A 159 11.04 -2.87 10.48
N TYR A 160 11.20 -4.02 9.84
CA TYR A 160 11.16 -5.31 10.52
C TYR A 160 12.40 -5.54 11.40
N ASN A 161 13.58 -5.04 11.06
CA ASN A 161 14.80 -5.31 11.83
C ASN A 161 15.00 -4.26 12.94
N GLU A 162 14.93 -2.97 12.62
CA GLU A 162 15.22 -1.87 13.54
C GLU A 162 14.13 -1.68 14.59
N VAL A 163 12.85 -1.68 14.17
CA VAL A 163 11.75 -1.58 15.13
C VAL A 163 11.76 -2.78 16.07
N CYS A 164 12.18 -3.95 15.61
CA CYS A 164 12.23 -5.15 16.42
C CYS A 164 13.42 -5.19 17.37
N ALA A 165 14.56 -4.65 16.97
CA ALA A 165 15.71 -4.46 17.86
C ALA A 165 15.42 -3.41 18.95
N SER A 166 14.80 -2.27 18.59
CA SER A 166 14.44 -1.24 19.56
C SER A 166 13.32 -1.69 20.50
N THR A 167 12.22 -2.26 19.98
CA THR A 167 11.10 -2.73 20.84
C THR A 167 11.48 -3.89 21.75
N MET A 168 12.36 -4.81 21.33
CA MET A 168 12.90 -5.85 22.23
C MET A 168 13.62 -5.26 23.46
N SER A 169 14.16 -4.05 23.35
CA SER A 169 14.83 -3.33 24.45
C SER A 169 13.83 -2.65 25.40
N LEU A 170 12.63 -2.27 24.92
CA LEU A 170 11.56 -1.59 25.67
C LEU A 170 10.51 -2.55 26.27
N ASN A 171 10.59 -3.85 26.01
CA ASN A 171 9.45 -4.78 26.08
C ASN A 171 8.98 -5.28 27.46
N LYS A 172 9.57 -4.89 28.59
CA LYS A 172 9.15 -5.47 29.90
C LYS A 172 7.76 -5.05 30.40
N ALA A 173 7.12 -4.04 29.80
CA ALA A 173 5.81 -3.54 30.25
C ALA A 173 4.67 -3.71 29.23
N PHE A 174 4.97 -3.96 27.95
CA PHE A 174 3.98 -3.91 26.85
C PHE A 174 3.86 -5.18 26.01
N ASP A 175 4.64 -6.22 26.31
CA ASP A 175 4.85 -7.44 25.52
C ASP A 175 3.59 -8.05 24.85
N LYS A 176 2.44 -8.02 25.51
CA LYS A 176 1.23 -8.67 24.97
C LYS A 176 0.47 -7.81 23.96
N ALA A 177 0.46 -6.49 24.13
CA ALA A 177 -0.24 -5.58 23.21
C ALA A 177 0.60 -5.34 21.96
N THR A 178 1.92 -5.16 22.11
CA THR A 178 2.85 -4.99 20.99
C THR A 178 2.97 -6.25 20.13
N GLN A 179 3.01 -7.45 20.73
CA GLN A 179 2.98 -8.70 19.95
C GLN A 179 1.68 -8.87 19.15
N LYS A 180 0.54 -8.52 19.74
CA LYS A 180 -0.76 -8.59 19.06
C LYS A 180 -0.80 -7.63 17.87
N ILE A 181 -0.49 -6.35 18.09
CA ILE A 181 -0.44 -5.34 17.02
C ILE A 181 0.51 -5.80 15.91
N ARG A 182 1.71 -6.27 16.26
CA ARG A 182 2.68 -6.79 15.29
C ARG A 182 2.16 -7.96 14.46
N SER A 183 1.47 -8.92 15.08
CA SER A 183 0.87 -10.04 14.36
C SER A 183 -0.22 -9.55 13.40
N GLU A 184 -1.04 -8.59 13.82
CA GLU A 184 -2.07 -7.96 12.99
C GLU A 184 -1.47 -7.16 11.84
N SER A 185 -0.41 -6.37 12.07
CA SER A 185 0.28 -5.60 11.03
C SER A 185 0.96 -6.51 10.00
N ILE A 186 1.60 -7.60 10.43
CA ILE A 186 2.22 -8.55 9.48
C ILE A 186 1.16 -9.27 8.66
N ILE A 187 0.06 -9.67 9.28
CA ILE A 187 -1.09 -10.26 8.60
C ILE A 187 -1.66 -9.29 7.56
N ALA A 188 -1.83 -8.02 7.95
CA ALA A 188 -2.39 -7.01 7.07
C ALA A 188 -1.44 -6.65 5.93
N ALA A 189 -0.13 -6.56 6.18
CA ALA A 189 0.90 -6.39 5.15
C ALA A 189 0.96 -7.58 4.18
N PHE A 190 0.82 -8.80 4.69
CA PHE A 190 0.73 -10.00 3.87
C PHE A 190 -0.52 -9.97 2.96
N CYS A 191 -1.66 -9.55 3.51
CA CYS A 191 -2.89 -9.33 2.74
C CYS A 191 -2.69 -8.22 1.69
N ALA A 192 -2.08 -7.10 2.07
CA ALA A 192 -1.86 -5.95 1.20
C ALA A 192 -0.94 -6.29 0.02
N ALA A 193 0.13 -7.06 0.25
CA ALA A 193 1.01 -7.55 -0.80
C ALA A 193 0.30 -8.51 -1.77
N SER A 194 -0.64 -9.33 -1.26
CA SER A 194 -1.42 -10.27 -2.09
C SER A 194 -2.49 -9.60 -2.97
N GLN A 195 -2.92 -8.39 -2.62
CA GLN A 195 -3.97 -7.69 -3.36
C GLN A 195 -3.40 -6.95 -4.57
N ARG A 196 -4.07 -7.08 -5.72
CA ARG A 196 -3.85 -6.19 -6.87
C ARG A 196 -4.54 -4.86 -6.55
N GLY A 197 -3.79 -3.87 -6.09
CA GLY A 197 -4.33 -2.57 -5.74
C GLY A 197 -5.09 -1.93 -6.92
N ASN A 198 -6.33 -1.50 -6.68
CA ASN A 198 -7.14 -0.73 -7.64
C ASN A 198 -6.74 0.76 -7.65
N MET A 199 -5.72 1.15 -6.87
CA MET A 199 -5.17 2.50 -6.79
C MET A 199 -3.66 2.45 -7.01
N GLY A 200 -3.22 2.81 -8.23
CA GLY A 200 -1.92 3.43 -8.53
C GLY A 200 -0.61 2.78 -8.05
N GLY A 201 -0.61 1.56 -7.50
CA GLY A 201 0.59 0.92 -6.99
C GLY A 201 1.55 0.52 -8.13
N TYR A 202 2.70 1.18 -8.21
CA TYR A 202 3.77 0.92 -9.19
C TYR A 202 4.55 -0.39 -8.93
N ALA A 203 4.24 -1.11 -7.84
CA ALA A 203 4.93 -2.34 -7.47
C ALA A 203 4.74 -3.42 -8.54
N SER A 204 5.86 -3.86 -9.12
CA SER A 204 5.87 -4.98 -10.03
C SER A 204 5.35 -6.24 -9.33
N ARG A 205 4.84 -7.19 -10.12
CA ARG A 205 4.41 -8.50 -9.60
C ARG A 205 5.54 -9.23 -8.86
N ASN A 206 6.78 -9.01 -9.28
CA ASN A 206 7.96 -9.62 -8.69
C ASN A 206 8.27 -9.04 -7.30
N GLU A 207 8.21 -7.72 -7.13
CA GLU A 207 8.46 -7.08 -5.83
C GLU A 207 7.45 -7.51 -4.77
N ARG A 208 6.16 -7.59 -5.14
CA ARG A 208 5.12 -8.10 -4.23
C ARG A 208 5.35 -9.56 -3.85
N HIS A 209 5.82 -10.38 -4.79
CA HIS A 209 6.17 -11.77 -4.50
C HIS A 209 7.33 -11.89 -3.51
N THR A 210 8.40 -11.10 -3.68
CA THR A 210 9.54 -11.05 -2.76
C THR A 210 9.10 -10.63 -1.35
N VAL A 211 8.24 -9.62 -1.24
CA VAL A 211 7.65 -9.20 0.04
C VAL A 211 6.85 -10.33 0.68
N MET A 212 5.98 -11.01 -0.10
CA MET A 212 5.19 -12.12 0.44
C MET A 212 6.06 -13.29 0.90
N GLU A 213 7.11 -13.64 0.15
CA GLU A 213 8.05 -14.69 0.55
C GLU A 213 8.78 -14.33 1.84
N PHE A 214 9.22 -13.07 1.99
CA PHE A 214 9.84 -12.58 3.21
C PHE A 214 8.90 -12.67 4.41
N LEU A 215 7.68 -12.13 4.28
CA LEU A 215 6.69 -12.15 5.35
C LEU A 215 6.31 -13.58 5.72
N TYR A 216 6.14 -14.46 4.73
CA TYR A 216 5.82 -15.88 4.94
C TYR A 216 6.89 -16.61 5.76
N LYS A 217 8.19 -16.33 5.51
CA LYS A 217 9.31 -16.95 6.25
C LYS A 217 9.44 -16.44 7.69
N HIS A 218 9.06 -15.19 7.95
CA HIS A 218 9.34 -14.51 9.23
C HIS A 218 8.11 -14.37 10.15
N SER A 219 6.96 -14.97 9.81
CA SER A 219 5.73 -14.72 10.55
C SER A 219 4.91 -15.95 10.95
N TYR A 220 4.17 -15.81 12.04
CA TYR A 220 3.20 -16.80 12.52
C TYR A 220 1.86 -16.61 11.80
N ILE A 221 1.82 -16.91 10.50
CA ILE A 221 0.57 -16.83 9.71
C ILE A 221 -0.37 -17.96 10.14
N SER A 222 -1.63 -17.63 10.46
CA SER A 222 -2.64 -18.63 10.81
C SER A 222 -3.11 -19.40 9.57
N THR A 223 -3.61 -20.63 9.79
CA THR A 223 -4.24 -21.44 8.75
C THR A 223 -5.40 -20.72 8.05
N GLU A 224 -6.22 -20.00 8.83
CA GLU A 224 -7.32 -19.18 8.28
C GLU A 224 -6.79 -18.14 7.29
N MET A 225 -5.69 -17.48 7.62
CA MET A 225 -5.11 -16.45 6.77
C MET A 225 -4.51 -17.02 5.50
N ILE A 226 -3.83 -18.17 5.57
CA ILE A 226 -3.30 -18.87 4.39
C ILE A 226 -4.44 -19.23 3.44
N ASN A 227 -5.53 -19.80 3.98
CA ASN A 227 -6.71 -20.14 3.18
C ASN A 227 -7.31 -18.89 2.50
N LYS A 228 -7.50 -17.80 3.27
CA LYS A 228 -8.05 -16.54 2.74
C LYS A 228 -7.16 -15.92 1.66
N THR A 229 -5.86 -15.83 1.90
CA THR A 229 -4.91 -15.24 0.94
C THR A 229 -4.81 -16.08 -0.33
N PHE A 230 -4.85 -17.40 -0.20
CA PHE A 230 -4.88 -18.29 -1.35
C PHE A 230 -6.14 -18.09 -2.22
N LEU A 231 -7.31 -17.92 -1.61
CA LEU A 231 -8.54 -17.59 -2.34
C LEU A 231 -8.48 -16.22 -3.01
N ILE A 232 -7.87 -15.21 -2.36
CA ILE A 232 -7.64 -13.88 -2.97
C ILE A 232 -6.74 -14.01 -4.20
N ALA A 233 -5.63 -14.74 -4.09
CA ALA A 233 -4.71 -14.99 -5.19
C ALA A 233 -5.40 -15.71 -6.36
N ALA A 234 -6.22 -16.72 -6.07
CA ALA A 234 -7.04 -17.41 -7.06
C ALA A 234 -8.05 -16.46 -7.73
N LYS A 235 -8.68 -15.55 -6.98
CA LYS A 235 -9.63 -14.57 -7.53
C LYS A 235 -8.96 -13.53 -8.43
N SER A 236 -7.72 -13.12 -8.12
CA SER A 236 -7.00 -12.08 -8.88
C SER A 236 -6.08 -12.61 -9.99
N ASN A 237 -6.11 -13.91 -10.28
CA ASN A 237 -5.18 -14.60 -11.19
C ASN A 237 -3.70 -14.43 -10.78
N ASP A 238 -3.42 -14.43 -9.47
CA ASP A 238 -2.05 -14.29 -8.97
C ASP A 238 -1.33 -15.64 -8.80
N CYS A 239 -0.89 -16.20 -9.93
CA CYS A 239 -0.17 -17.47 -10.01
C CYS A 239 1.07 -17.58 -9.11
N ALA A 240 1.83 -16.50 -8.90
CA ALA A 240 3.04 -16.56 -8.09
C ALA A 240 2.70 -16.79 -6.62
N THR A 241 1.74 -16.02 -6.10
CA THR A 241 1.23 -16.16 -4.73
C THR A 241 0.47 -17.47 -4.55
N ALA A 242 -0.37 -17.86 -5.50
CA ALA A 242 -1.08 -19.13 -5.45
C ALA A 242 -0.08 -20.30 -5.39
N LYS A 243 0.97 -20.30 -6.22
CA LYS A 243 2.00 -21.33 -6.20
C LYS A 243 2.76 -21.38 -4.88
N LEU A 244 3.15 -20.23 -4.32
CA LEU A 244 3.84 -20.15 -3.03
C LEU A 244 3.02 -20.81 -1.91
N LEU A 245 1.71 -20.57 -1.88
CA LEU A 245 0.82 -21.07 -0.82
C LEU A 245 0.29 -22.48 -1.07
N LEU A 246 0.28 -22.93 -2.32
CA LEU A 246 -0.23 -24.25 -2.72
C LEU A 246 0.59 -25.41 -2.13
N ASP A 247 1.85 -25.15 -1.79
CA ASP A 247 2.73 -26.14 -1.16
C ASP A 247 2.74 -26.04 0.38
N ASP A 248 1.93 -25.15 0.98
CA ASP A 248 1.75 -25.03 2.43
C ASP A 248 0.83 -26.15 2.96
N ASN A 249 1.34 -26.94 3.91
CA ASN A 249 0.61 -28.07 4.51
C ASN A 249 -0.61 -27.65 5.36
N ARG A 250 -0.72 -26.36 5.71
CA ARG A 250 -1.88 -25.81 6.42
C ARG A 250 -3.04 -25.49 5.48
N LEU A 251 -2.80 -25.46 4.16
CA LEU A 251 -3.85 -25.17 3.18
C LEU A 251 -4.90 -26.28 3.20
N SER A 252 -6.16 -25.91 3.41
CA SER A 252 -7.23 -26.91 3.53
C SER A 252 -7.67 -27.44 2.15
N ALA A 253 -8.04 -28.71 2.10
CA ALA A 253 -8.55 -29.33 0.87
C ALA A 253 -9.80 -28.61 0.32
N SER A 254 -10.70 -28.15 1.21
CA SER A 254 -11.87 -27.36 0.81
C SER A 254 -11.47 -26.04 0.16
N THR A 255 -10.42 -25.36 0.65
CA THR A 255 -9.92 -24.13 0.05
C THR A 255 -9.38 -24.38 -1.36
N ILE A 256 -8.66 -25.49 -1.57
CA ILE A 256 -8.14 -25.86 -2.90
C ILE A 256 -9.29 -26.07 -3.89
N VAL A 257 -10.33 -26.79 -3.49
CA VAL A 257 -11.54 -27.01 -4.30
C VAL A 257 -12.27 -25.70 -4.58
N GLU A 258 -12.43 -24.83 -3.58
CA GLU A 258 -13.06 -23.52 -3.74
C GLU A 258 -12.26 -22.61 -4.68
N ALA A 259 -10.95 -22.54 -4.53
CA ALA A 259 -10.06 -21.79 -5.40
C ALA A 259 -10.13 -22.27 -6.86
N PHE A 260 -10.23 -23.59 -7.06
CA PHE A 260 -10.44 -24.16 -8.39
C PHE A 260 -11.79 -23.70 -8.98
N GLY A 261 -12.87 -23.73 -8.19
CA GLY A 261 -14.16 -23.20 -8.60
C GLY A 261 -14.13 -21.71 -8.95
N ILE A 262 -13.44 -20.89 -8.15
CA ILE A 262 -13.20 -19.46 -8.43
C ILE A 262 -12.45 -19.29 -9.76
N ALA A 263 -11.39 -20.06 -9.97
CA ALA A 263 -10.59 -19.99 -11.20
C ALA A 263 -11.43 -20.38 -12.43
N VAL A 264 -12.27 -21.42 -12.33
CA VAL A 264 -13.21 -21.84 -13.38
C VAL A 264 -14.22 -20.74 -13.67
N ALA A 265 -14.87 -20.19 -12.64
CA ALA A 265 -15.92 -19.20 -12.79
C ALA A 265 -15.42 -17.90 -13.43
N ASN A 266 -14.15 -17.56 -13.20
CA ASN A 266 -13.54 -16.38 -13.79
C ASN A 266 -12.82 -16.69 -15.12
N GLY A 267 -12.40 -17.93 -15.36
CA GLY A 267 -11.68 -18.36 -16.56
C GLY A 267 -10.15 -18.28 -16.43
N TRP A 268 -9.62 -18.34 -15.21
CA TRP A 268 -8.19 -18.19 -14.93
C TRP A 268 -7.45 -19.51 -15.18
N GLN A 269 -7.17 -19.77 -16.46
CA GLN A 269 -6.62 -21.05 -16.94
C GLN A 269 -5.31 -21.45 -16.22
N ASP A 270 -4.40 -20.52 -15.97
CA ASP A 270 -3.12 -20.81 -15.31
C ASP A 270 -3.31 -21.37 -13.90
N ILE A 271 -4.20 -20.74 -13.12
CA ILE A 271 -4.57 -21.22 -11.78
C ILE A 271 -5.27 -22.57 -11.88
N MET A 272 -6.19 -22.75 -12.82
CA MET A 272 -6.87 -24.04 -13.01
C MET A 272 -5.90 -25.16 -13.32
N MET A 273 -4.94 -24.95 -14.23
CA MET A 273 -3.92 -25.93 -14.59
C MET A 273 -3.04 -26.28 -13.40
N MET A 274 -2.72 -25.30 -12.56
CA MET A 274 -1.93 -25.50 -11.34
C MET A 274 -2.67 -26.35 -10.30
N LEU A 275 -3.99 -26.20 -10.20
CA LEU A 275 -4.80 -26.89 -9.20
C LEU A 275 -5.33 -28.25 -9.68
N ARG A 276 -5.58 -28.43 -10.98
CA ARG A 276 -6.15 -29.66 -11.55
C ARG A 276 -5.34 -30.91 -11.21
N SER A 277 -4.02 -30.78 -11.07
CA SER A 277 -3.11 -31.89 -10.77
C SER A 277 -3.03 -32.25 -9.29
N LYS A 278 -3.72 -31.51 -8.41
CA LYS A 278 -3.69 -31.76 -6.97
C LYS A 278 -4.70 -32.84 -6.60
N GLU A 279 -4.30 -33.74 -5.71
CA GLU A 279 -5.09 -34.89 -5.25
C GLU A 279 -6.47 -34.51 -4.67
N GLN A 280 -6.60 -33.28 -4.16
CA GLN A 280 -7.84 -32.74 -3.61
C GLN A 280 -8.87 -32.42 -4.70
N ILE A 281 -8.46 -32.27 -5.96
CA ILE A 281 -9.35 -32.06 -7.10
C ILE A 281 -9.71 -33.41 -7.71
N SER A 282 -10.82 -33.98 -7.25
CA SER A 282 -11.32 -35.24 -7.77
C SER A 282 -11.95 -35.11 -9.16
N THR A 283 -12.07 -36.22 -9.87
CA THR A 283 -12.79 -36.29 -11.16
C THR A 283 -14.20 -35.70 -11.05
N THR A 284 -14.91 -35.93 -9.94
CA THR A 284 -16.24 -35.34 -9.71
C THR A 284 -16.21 -33.81 -9.64
N VAL A 285 -15.18 -33.22 -9.01
CA VAL A 285 -15.01 -31.75 -8.97
C VAL A 285 -14.78 -31.20 -10.38
N ILE A 286 -13.95 -31.87 -11.18
CA ILE A 286 -13.68 -31.50 -12.57
C ILE A 286 -14.96 -31.59 -13.42
N LEU A 287 -15.74 -32.66 -13.27
CA LEU A 287 -17.01 -32.84 -13.99
C LEU A 287 -18.05 -31.79 -13.61
N ASN A 288 -18.16 -31.44 -12.32
CA ASN A 288 -19.05 -30.37 -11.87
C ASN A 288 -18.63 -29.01 -12.44
N ALA A 289 -17.32 -28.74 -12.50
CA ALA A 289 -16.79 -27.54 -13.13
C ALA A 289 -17.10 -27.51 -14.63
N PHE A 290 -16.92 -28.63 -15.34
CA PHE A 290 -17.27 -28.78 -16.75
C PHE A 290 -18.75 -28.50 -17.00
N ALA A 291 -19.64 -29.15 -16.24
CA ALA A 291 -21.08 -28.93 -16.32
C ALA A 291 -21.45 -27.46 -16.03
N GLY A 292 -20.78 -26.82 -15.07
CA GLY A 292 -20.96 -25.40 -14.77
C GLY A 292 -20.55 -24.48 -15.92
N VAL A 293 -19.41 -24.74 -16.56
CA VAL A 293 -18.94 -24.01 -17.75
C VAL A 293 -19.93 -24.15 -18.90
N VAL A 294 -20.37 -25.37 -19.18
CA VAL A 294 -21.38 -25.66 -20.23
C VAL A 294 -22.71 -24.96 -19.90
N LYS A 295 -23.20 -25.08 -18.67
CA LYS A 295 -24.48 -24.49 -18.27
C LYS A 295 -24.46 -22.96 -18.34
N SER A 296 -23.37 -22.34 -17.90
CA SER A 296 -23.25 -20.87 -17.83
C SER A 296 -23.02 -20.22 -19.20
N GLY A 297 -22.44 -20.94 -20.17
CA GLY A 297 -22.09 -20.41 -21.49
C GLY A 297 -20.89 -19.44 -21.46
N TYR A 298 -20.50 -18.90 -20.30
CA TYR A 298 -19.40 -17.94 -20.13
C TYR A 298 -18.02 -18.47 -20.59
N GLY A 299 -17.78 -19.78 -20.51
CA GLY A 299 -16.56 -20.40 -21.05
C GLY A 299 -16.63 -20.71 -22.55
N LEU A 300 -17.70 -20.32 -23.23
CA LEU A 300 -17.90 -20.45 -24.68
C LEU A 300 -17.89 -19.09 -25.42
N TYR A 301 -17.93 -17.97 -24.68
CA TYR A 301 -17.90 -16.60 -25.23
C TYR A 301 -16.47 -16.10 -25.47
N LEU A 302 -16.18 -15.71 -26.71
CA LEU A 302 -15.03 -14.86 -27.06
C LEU A 302 -15.35 -13.41 -26.67
N TYR A 303 -14.81 -12.91 -25.57
CA TYR A 303 -14.53 -11.48 -25.48
C TYR A 303 -13.14 -11.23 -26.08
N PHE A 304 -13.11 -10.66 -27.28
CA PHE A 304 -11.91 -10.05 -27.84
C PHE A 304 -11.55 -8.81 -27.00
N THR A 305 -10.87 -9.01 -25.88
CA THR A 305 -9.97 -7.97 -25.36
C THR A 305 -8.62 -8.17 -26.03
N THR A 306 -8.10 -7.07 -26.58
CA THR A 306 -7.13 -6.95 -27.68
C THR A 306 -5.71 -7.50 -27.43
N ASN A 307 -5.51 -8.55 -26.61
CA ASN A 307 -4.19 -9.17 -26.45
C ASN A 307 -4.15 -10.59 -25.81
N SER A 308 -5.16 -11.45 -25.94
CA SER A 308 -5.22 -12.69 -25.13
C SER A 308 -5.98 -13.84 -25.77
N TYR A 309 -5.39 -15.03 -25.72
CA TYR A 309 -5.91 -16.34 -26.12
C TYR A 309 -7.35 -16.55 -25.59
N GLY A 310 -8.29 -16.78 -26.50
CA GLY A 310 -9.69 -17.08 -26.15
C GLY A 310 -9.81 -18.29 -25.23
N LEU A 311 -10.76 -18.21 -24.29
CA LEU A 311 -11.05 -19.19 -23.25
C LEU A 311 -11.23 -20.62 -23.81
N TYR A 312 -10.34 -21.54 -23.43
CA TYR A 312 -10.50 -22.98 -23.65
C TYR A 312 -10.65 -23.72 -22.33
N LEU A 313 -11.61 -23.31 -21.50
CA LEU A 313 -11.93 -24.04 -20.27
C LEU A 313 -12.43 -25.45 -20.57
N VAL A 314 -13.15 -25.62 -21.68
CA VAL A 314 -13.68 -26.91 -22.12
C VAL A 314 -12.54 -27.91 -22.39
N PRO A 315 -11.51 -27.62 -23.21
CA PRO A 315 -10.35 -28.50 -23.33
C PRO A 315 -9.57 -28.79 -22.04
N VAL A 316 -9.54 -27.84 -21.10
CA VAL A 316 -8.84 -28.01 -19.82
C VAL A 316 -9.62 -28.91 -18.86
N LEU A 317 -10.95 -28.84 -18.88
CA LEU A 317 -11.84 -29.60 -18.00
C LEU A 317 -12.30 -30.93 -18.61
N TYR A 318 -12.25 -31.07 -19.92
CA TYR A 318 -12.62 -32.28 -20.62
C TYR A 318 -11.70 -33.44 -20.24
N ASP A 319 -12.32 -34.57 -19.95
CA ASP A 319 -11.68 -35.85 -19.70
C ASP A 319 -12.44 -36.92 -20.48
N GLU A 320 -11.83 -37.41 -21.57
CA GLU A 320 -12.43 -38.37 -22.49
C GLU A 320 -12.90 -39.65 -21.80
N GLN A 321 -12.24 -40.07 -20.71
CA GLN A 321 -12.59 -41.31 -20.02
C GLN A 321 -13.74 -41.16 -19.03
N HIS A 322 -13.98 -39.93 -18.54
CA HIS A 322 -14.86 -39.70 -17.40
C HIS A 322 -16.02 -38.73 -17.69
N THR A 323 -15.96 -37.99 -18.79
CA THR A 323 -17.01 -37.03 -19.17
C THR A 323 -18.18 -37.76 -19.83
N PRO A 324 -19.39 -37.72 -19.28
CA PRO A 324 -20.54 -38.40 -19.87
C PRO A 324 -20.91 -37.80 -21.25
N ASP A 325 -21.25 -38.66 -22.21
CA ASP A 325 -21.66 -38.26 -23.57
C ASP A 325 -22.77 -37.20 -23.59
N GLU A 326 -23.72 -37.27 -22.65
CA GLU A 326 -24.80 -36.29 -22.52
C GLU A 326 -24.26 -34.88 -22.27
N MET A 327 -23.22 -34.74 -21.43
CA MET A 327 -22.56 -33.46 -21.16
C MET A 327 -21.77 -32.97 -22.37
N VAL A 328 -21.14 -33.89 -23.13
CA VAL A 328 -20.43 -33.57 -24.36
C VAL A 328 -21.40 -33.06 -25.44
N CYS A 329 -22.54 -33.73 -25.62
CA CYS A 329 -23.59 -33.30 -26.55
C CYS A 329 -24.18 -31.94 -26.17
N GLU A 330 -24.40 -31.67 -24.88
CA GLU A 330 -24.86 -30.37 -24.41
C GLU A 330 -23.82 -29.27 -24.65
N ALA A 331 -22.55 -29.56 -24.35
CA ALA A 331 -21.44 -28.66 -24.62
C ALA A 331 -21.32 -28.33 -26.11
N PHE A 332 -21.43 -29.34 -26.98
CA PHE A 332 -21.40 -29.18 -28.43
C PHE A 332 -22.56 -28.33 -28.93
N ARG A 333 -23.79 -28.59 -28.46
CA ARG A 333 -24.98 -27.82 -28.85
C ARG A 333 -24.82 -26.34 -28.49
N LYS A 334 -24.38 -26.06 -27.27
CA LYS A 334 -24.16 -24.68 -26.83
C LYS A 334 -23.01 -24.00 -27.55
N ALA A 335 -21.94 -24.72 -27.86
CA ALA A 335 -20.86 -24.20 -28.69
C ALA A 335 -21.38 -23.82 -30.09
N ALA A 336 -22.28 -24.64 -30.68
CA ALA A 336 -22.94 -24.34 -31.95
C ALA A 336 -23.85 -23.11 -31.87
N ASP A 337 -24.68 -23.01 -30.82
CA ASP A 337 -25.56 -21.85 -30.59
C ASP A 337 -24.76 -20.54 -30.43
N CYS A 338 -23.54 -20.63 -29.89
CA CYS A 338 -22.63 -19.49 -29.73
C CYS A 338 -21.68 -19.27 -30.92
N GLY A 339 -21.73 -20.11 -31.96
CA GLY A 339 -20.83 -20.05 -33.11
C GLY A 339 -19.36 -20.36 -32.82
N ASN A 340 -19.06 -21.07 -31.72
CA ASN A 340 -17.69 -21.38 -31.30
C ASN A 340 -17.18 -22.67 -31.98
N MET A 341 -16.74 -22.53 -33.23
CA MET A 341 -16.29 -23.63 -34.09
C MET A 341 -15.11 -24.41 -33.51
N GLN A 342 -14.20 -23.75 -32.79
CA GLN A 342 -13.01 -24.39 -32.21
C GLN A 342 -13.37 -25.40 -31.11
N ILE A 343 -14.37 -25.09 -30.27
CA ILE A 343 -14.85 -26.02 -29.24
C ILE A 343 -15.66 -27.15 -29.88
N MET A 344 -16.46 -26.86 -30.91
CA MET A 344 -17.17 -27.89 -31.66
C MET A 344 -16.19 -28.90 -32.29
N GLU A 345 -15.14 -28.42 -32.96
CA GLU A 345 -14.09 -29.27 -33.55
C GLU A 345 -13.33 -30.08 -32.49
N PHE A 346 -13.11 -29.52 -31.30
CA PHE A 346 -12.48 -30.25 -30.21
C PHE A 346 -13.36 -31.39 -29.68
N LEU A 347 -14.66 -31.14 -29.47
CA LEU A 347 -15.61 -32.12 -28.91
C LEU A 347 -16.09 -33.18 -29.93
N PHE A 348 -15.82 -32.99 -31.22
CA PHE A 348 -16.24 -33.90 -32.30
C PHE A 348 -15.17 -34.95 -32.66
N LYS A 349 -13.96 -34.83 -32.12
CA LYS A 349 -12.89 -35.83 -32.27
C LYS A 349 -13.18 -37.04 -31.39
#